data_AF-A0A961T6K4-F1
#
_entry.id   AF-A0A961T6K4-F1
#
_cell.length_a   1.000
_cell.length_b   1.000
_cell.length_c   1.000
_cell.angle_alpha   90.00
_cell.angle_beta   90.00
_cell.angle_gamma   90.00
#
_symmetry.space_group_name_H-M   'P 1'
#
loop_
_entity.id
_entity.type
_entity.pdbx_description
1 polymer ?
#
loop_
_entity_poly.entity_id
_entity_poly.type
_entity_poly.pdbx_seq_one_letter_code
_entity_poly.pdbx_strand_id
1 'polypeptide(L)' 'MRYLHTMVRVTDIDQSLDFYCNKMGMVETRRIENEGGRFTLIFLAASEDVEAGKASA' A
#
# COMPACT_ATOMS: atom_id res chain seq x y z
N MET A 1 6.44 -12.01 18.28
CA MET A 1 6.86 -10.87 17.43
C MET A 1 6.30 -11.13 16.04
N ARG A 2 5.50 -10.23 15.45
CA ARG A 2 4.87 -10.42 14.13
C ARG A 2 5.36 -9.34 13.17
N TYR A 3 5.77 -9.74 11.96
CA TYR A 3 6.10 -8.79 10.90
C TYR A 3 4.80 -8.20 10.34
N LEU A 4 4.71 -6.87 10.28
CA LEU A 4 3.47 -6.18 9.88
C LEU A 4 3.50 -5.78 8.41
N HIS A 5 4.53 -5.06 7.98
CA HIS A 5 4.63 -4.57 6.60
C HIS A 5 6.08 -4.23 6.22
N THR A 6 6.33 -4.24 4.91
CA THR A 6 7.54 -3.70 4.28
C THR A 6 7.21 -2.36 3.66
N MET A 7 7.99 -1.31 3.95
CA MET A 7 7.80 0.01 3.35
C MET A 7 8.80 0.24 2.22
N VAL A 8 8.28 0.65 1.06
CA VAL A 8 9.06 1.02 -0.12
C VAL A 8 8.70 2.45 -0.50
N ARG A 9 9.72 3.31 -0.66
CA ARG A 9 9.53 4.67 -1.17
C ARG A 9 9.55 4.64 -2.68
N VAL A 10 8.60 5.34 -3.29
CA VAL A 10 8.45 5.43 -4.74
C VAL A 10 8.48 6.89 -5.18
N THR A 11 8.85 7.12 -6.44
CA THR A 11 8.92 8.48 -7.02
C THR A 11 7.60 8.86 -7.70
N ASP A 12 6.90 7.89 -8.29
CA ASP A 12 5.65 8.08 -9.02
C ASP A 12 4.61 7.08 -8.51
N ILE A 13 3.49 7.61 -8.00
CA ILE A 13 2.42 6.81 -7.38
C ILE A 13 1.66 6.02 -8.45
N ASP A 14 1.31 6.65 -9.56
CA ASP A 14 0.45 6.05 -10.59
C ASP A 14 1.17 4.88 -11.28
N GLN A 15 2.43 5.06 -11.63
CA GLN A 15 3.25 3.98 -12.19
C GLN A 15 3.42 2.82 -11.20
N SER A 16 3.57 3.14 -9.91
CA SER A 16 3.72 2.12 -8.87
C SER A 16 2.42 1.34 -8.67
N LEU A 17 1.27 2.01 -8.66
CA LEU A 17 -0.04 1.37 -8.53
C LEU A 17 -0.38 0.50 -9.75
N ASP A 18 -0.03 0.93 -10.96
CA ASP A 18 -0.19 0.08 -12.14
C ASP A 18 0.64 -1.21 -12.01
N PHE A 19 1.88 -1.11 -11.52
CA PHE A 19 2.71 -2.29 -11.28
C PHE A 19 2.12 -3.20 -10.19
N TYR A 20 1.87 -2.67 -8.99
CA TYR A 20 1.44 -3.51 -7.88
C TYR A 20 0.00 -3.99 -8.01
N CYS A 21 -0.93 -3.16 -8.47
CA CYS A 21 -2.34 -3.53 -8.56
C CYS A 21 -2.66 -4.24 -9.88
N ASN A 22 -2.31 -3.66 -11.04
CA ASN A 22 -2.73 -4.23 -12.32
C ASN A 22 -1.86 -5.40 -12.77
N LYS A 23 -0.54 -5.34 -12.55
CA LYS A 23 0.39 -6.39 -13.00
C LYS A 23 0.60 -7.48 -11.96
N MET A 24 0.64 -7.12 -10.68
CA MET A 24 0.86 -8.07 -9.58
C MET A 24 -0.43 -8.49 -8.85
N GLY A 25 -1.57 -7.86 -9.13
CA GLY A 25 -2.87 -8.24 -8.55
C GLY A 25 -3.05 -7.84 -7.09
N MET A 26 -2.23 -6.93 -6.55
CA MET A 26 -2.42 -6.41 -5.19
C MET A 26 -3.63 -5.48 -5.13
N VAL A 27 -4.15 -5.30 -3.92
CA VAL A 27 -5.33 -4.47 -3.66
C VAL A 27 -4.94 -3.37 -2.68
N GLU A 28 -5.32 -2.14 -3.01
CA GLU A 28 -5.22 -1.02 -2.09
C GLU A 28 -6.17 -1.19 -0.91
N THR A 29 -5.62 -1.23 0.30
CA THR A 29 -6.39 -1.43 1.53
C THR A 29 -6.59 -0.13 2.30
N ARG A 30 -5.63 0.79 2.22
CA ARG A 30 -5.67 2.08 2.91
C ARG A 30 -4.78 3.10 2.23
N ARG A 31 -5.24 4.35 2.24
CA ARG A 31 -4.48 5.52 1.79
C ARG A 31 -4.54 6.62 2.82
N ILE A 32 -3.41 7.28 3.04
CA ILE A 32 -3.28 8.43 3.92
C ILE A 32 -2.51 9.51 3.15
N GLU A 33 -3.14 10.67 3.01
CA GLU A 33 -2.53 11.84 2.39
C GLU A 33 -2.30 12.89 3.46
N ASN A 34 -1.08 13.44 3.51
CA ASN A 34 -0.74 14.51 4.43
C ASN A 34 -0.09 15.65 3.65
N GLU A 35 -0.89 16.69 3.39
CA GLU A 35 -0.44 17.88 2.67
C GLU A 35 0.64 18.65 3.45
N GLY A 36 0.50 18.78 4.77
CA GLY A 36 1.46 19.48 5.62
C GLY A 36 2.82 18.77 5.68
N GLY A 37 2.81 17.44 5.73
CA GLY A 37 4.00 16.60 5.66
C GLY A 37 4.50 16.36 4.23
N ARG A 38 3.72 16.72 3.21
CA ARG A 38 3.98 16.49 1.78
C ARG A 38 4.30 15.03 1.45
N PHE A 39 3.51 14.10 1.99
CA PHE A 39 3.66 12.68 1.69
C PHE A 39 2.31 11.98 1.56
N THR A 40 2.34 10.87 0.84
CA THR A 40 1.22 9.94 0.69
C THR A 40 1.68 8.54 1.06
N LEU A 41 0.93 7.87 1.94
CA LEU A 41 1.12 6.47 2.28
C LEU A 41 0.01 5.66 1.63
N ILE A 42 0.40 4.60 0.93
CA ILE A 42 -0.53 3.68 0.28
C ILE A 42 -0.16 2.27 0.75
N PHE A 43 -1.11 1.62 1.42
CA PHE A 43 -0.97 0.25 1.89
C PHE A 43 -1.63 -0.68 0.89
N LEU A 44 -0.87 -1.69 0.46
CA LEU A 44 -1.31 -2.71 -0.46
C LEU A 44 -1.24 -4.08 0.23
N ALA A 45 -2.19 -4.94 -0.06
CA ALA A 45 -2.20 -6.34 0.36
C ALA A 45 -2.38 -7.25 -0.85
N ALA A 46 -1.90 -8.49 -0.76
CA ALA A 46 -2.31 -9.52 -1.70
C ALA A 46 -3.83 -9.73 -1.59
N SER A 47 -4.49 -10.10 -2.70
CA SER A 47 -5.94 -10.25 -2.76
C SER A 47 -6.52 -11.18 -1.68
N GLU A 48 -5.78 -12.24 -1.33
CA GLU A 48 -6.18 -13.22 -0.31
C GLU A 48 -5.95 -12.74 1.13
N ASP A 49 -5.11 -11.72 1.32
CA ASP A 49 -4.68 -11.21 2.62
C ASP A 49 -5.31 -9.86 2.99
N VAL A 50 -6.25 -9.35 2.18
CA VAL A 50 -6.87 -8.03 2.34
C VAL A 50 -7.42 -7.83 3.76
N GLU A 51 -8.11 -8.83 4.31
CA GLU A 51 -8.70 -8.72 5.65
C GLU A 51 -7.64 -8.68 6.75
N ALA A 52 -6.55 -9.46 6.61
CA ALA A 52 -5.42 -9.38 7.52
C ALA A 52 -4.71 -8.03 7.43
N GLY A 53 -4.57 -7.49 6.21
CA GLY A 53 -3.97 -6.19 5.94
C GLY A 53 -4.76 -5.00 6.50
N LYS A 54 -6.09 -5.07 6.52
CA LYS A 54 -6.97 -4.05 7.14
C LYS A 54 -6.89 -4.06 8.66
N ALA A 55 -6.74 -5.23 9.29
CA ALA A 55 -6.75 -5.36 10.75
C ALA A 55 -5.47 -4.84 11.45
N SER A 56 -4.44 -4.51 10.68
CA SER A 56 -3.11 -4.15 11.21
C SER A 56 -2.55 -2.81 10.72
N ALA A 57 -3.36 -2.02 9.99
CA ALA A 57 -3.00 -0.71 9.45
C ALA A 57 -3.66 0.43 10.21
#